data_AF-A0A257UIP3-F1
#
_entry.id   AF-A0A257UIP3-F1
#
_cell.length_a   1.000
_cell.length_b   1.000
_cell.length_c   1.000
_cell.angle_alpha   90.00
_cell.angle_beta   90.00
_cell.angle_gamma   90.00
#
_symmetry.space_group_name_H-M   'P 1'
#
loop_
_entity.id
_entity.type
_entity.pdbx_description
1 polymer ?
#
loop_
_entity_poly.entity_id
_entity_poly.type
_entity_poly.pdbx_seq_one_letter_code
_entity_poly.pdbx_strand_id
1 'polypeptide(L)'
;MDLETTIRTRRSIRKFTAAPVTDETIRELLDVARWAPSWANTQCWSVHVLGGAAPARVRAAYRDAVERQAERLRAPLRCLP
;
A
#
# COMPACT_ATOMS: atom_id res chain seq x y z
N MET A 1 -6.09 -20.21 15.18
CA MET A 1 -5.69 -20.55 13.80
C MET A 1 -4.20 -20.83 13.84
N ASP A 2 -3.72 -21.89 13.20
CA ASP A 2 -2.28 -22.18 13.11
C ASP A 2 -1.61 -21.43 11.94
N LEU A 3 -0.28 -21.51 11.87
CA LEU A 3 0.52 -20.82 10.87
C LEU A 3 0.23 -21.28 9.43
N GLU A 4 0.14 -22.59 9.21
CA GLU A 4 -0.07 -23.15 7.86
C GLU A 4 -1.42 -22.69 7.30
N THR A 5 -2.47 -22.81 8.12
CA THR A 5 -3.81 -22.37 7.75
C THR A 5 -3.79 -20.88 7.42
N THR A 6 -3.18 -20.04 8.27
CA THR A 6 -3.09 -18.58 8.07
C THR A 6 -2.44 -18.23 6.72
N ILE A 7 -1.32 -18.87 6.39
CA ILE A 7 -0.58 -18.64 5.14
C ILE A 7 -1.45 -19.01 3.93
N ARG A 8 -2.11 -20.19 3.96
CA ARG A 8 -2.89 -20.69 2.82
C ARG A 8 -4.20 -19.92 2.59
N THR A 9 -4.80 -19.40 3.66
CA THR A 9 -6.09 -18.70 3.57
C THR A 9 -5.95 -17.22 3.24
N ARG A 10 -4.77 -16.60 3.42
CA ARG A 10 -4.57 -15.19 3.08
C ARG A 10 -4.80 -14.94 1.59
N ARG A 11 -5.69 -13.99 1.26
CA ARG A 11 -6.03 -13.59 -0.11
C ARG A 11 -5.71 -12.13 -0.37
N SER A 12 -5.52 -11.78 -1.64
CA SER A 12 -5.45 -10.39 -2.09
C SER A 12 -6.87 -9.85 -2.29
N ILE A 13 -7.37 -9.12 -1.30
CA ILE A 13 -8.73 -8.56 -1.28
C ILE A 13 -8.79 -7.31 -2.18
N ARG A 14 -9.85 -7.21 -3.00
CA ARG A 14 -10.04 -6.12 -3.98
C ARG A 14 -11.25 -5.22 -3.69
N LYS A 15 -12.04 -5.54 -2.66
CA LYS A 15 -13.18 -4.75 -2.18
C LYS A 15 -13.19 -4.79 -0.66
N PHE A 16 -13.16 -3.61 -0.03
CA PHE A 16 -13.13 -3.45 1.42
C PHE A 16 -14.44 -2.86 1.91
N THR A 17 -14.79 -3.10 3.17
CA THR A 17 -15.91 -2.45 3.84
C THR A 17 -15.52 -1.04 4.28
N ALA A 18 -16.50 -0.22 4.70
CA ALA A 18 -16.26 1.10 5.28
C ALA A 18 -15.89 1.05 6.77
N ALA A 19 -15.86 -0.15 7.38
CA ALA A 19 -15.55 -0.32 8.78
C ALA A 19 -14.08 0.04 9.03
N PRO A 20 -13.78 1.01 9.93
CA PRO A 20 -12.41 1.33 10.26
C PRO A 20 -11.76 0.19 11.07
N VAL A 21 -10.45 0.05 10.92
CA VAL A 21 -9.63 -0.71 11.87
C VAL A 21 -9.24 0.23 13.00
N THR A 22 -9.26 -0.25 14.24
CA THR A 22 -8.88 0.56 15.41
C THR A 22 -7.39 0.86 15.38
N ASP A 23 -6.99 1.99 15.98
CA ASP A 23 -5.59 2.36 16.06
C ASP A 23 -4.79 1.34 16.88
N GLU A 24 -5.39 0.75 17.90
CA GLU A 24 -4.79 -0.27 18.76
C GLU A 24 -4.40 -1.50 17.94
N THR A 25 -5.32 -2.00 17.12
CA THR A 25 -5.05 -3.15 16.23
C THR A 25 -3.98 -2.83 15.21
N ILE A 26 -3.95 -1.61 14.67
CA ILE A 26 -2.90 -1.18 13.74
C ILE A 26 -1.53 -1.18 14.44
N ARG A 27 -1.45 -0.63 15.66
CA ARG A 27 -0.19 -0.59 16.43
C ARG A 27 0.31 -2.00 16.75
N GLU A 28 -0.57 -2.89 17.20
CA GLU A 28 -0.25 -4.30 17.47
C GLU A 28 0.29 -5.00 16.22
N LEU A 29 -0.37 -4.80 15.07
CA LEU A 29 0.07 -5.39 13.80
C LEU A 29 1.45 -4.89 13.38
N LEU A 30 1.73 -3.60 13.53
CA LEU A 30 3.03 -3.03 13.20
C LEU A 30 4.14 -3.48 14.17
N ASP A 31 3.81 -3.68 15.44
CA ASP A 31 4.73 -4.21 16.45
C ASP A 31 5.11 -5.67 16.16
N VAL A 32 4.20 -6.47 15.62
CA VAL A 32 4.54 -7.81 15.13
C VAL A 32 5.35 -7.72 13.83
N ALA A 33 4.94 -6.87 12.89
CA ALA A 33 5.56 -6.78 11.55
C ALA A 33 7.03 -6.35 11.58
N ARG A 34 7.44 -5.52 12.54
CA ARG A 34 8.84 -5.04 12.67
C ARG A 34 9.84 -6.16 13.01
N TRP A 35 9.38 -7.33 13.44
CA TRP A 35 10.24 -8.49 13.71
C TRP A 35 10.64 -9.26 12.46
N ALA A 36 10.15 -8.87 11.27
CA ALA A 36 10.63 -9.43 10.02
C ALA A 36 12.17 -9.28 9.94
N PRO A 37 12.91 -10.30 9.47
CA PRO A 37 14.34 -10.16 9.26
C PRO A 37 14.61 -9.23 8.07
N SER A 38 15.74 -8.53 8.11
CA SER A 38 16.25 -7.72 7.00
C SER A 38 17.76 -7.89 6.88
N TRP A 39 18.29 -7.66 5.67
CA TRP A 39 19.75 -7.75 5.45
C TRP A 39 20.48 -6.82 6.42
N ALA A 40 21.47 -7.36 7.13
CA ALA A 40 22.24 -6.68 8.18
C ALA A 40 21.38 -5.94 9.22
N ASN A 41 20.15 -6.41 9.44
CA ASN A 41 19.15 -5.75 10.30
C ASN A 41 18.92 -4.26 9.98
N THR A 42 19.08 -3.88 8.72
CA THR A 42 18.93 -2.48 8.26
C THR A 42 17.52 -1.95 8.45
N GLN A 43 16.51 -2.82 8.53
CA GLN A 43 15.10 -2.46 8.67
C GLN A 43 14.71 -1.39 7.65
N CYS A 44 15.08 -1.61 6.39
CA CYS A 44 15.02 -0.63 5.30
C CYS A 44 13.60 -0.24 4.84
N TRP A 45 12.59 -0.47 5.68
CA TRP A 45 11.21 -0.07 5.45
C TRP A 45 10.87 1.23 6.19
N SER A 46 10.08 2.08 5.52
CA SER A 46 9.35 3.17 6.17
C SER A 46 7.86 2.92 5.94
N VAL A 47 7.10 2.81 7.04
CA VAL A 47 5.66 2.52 6.98
C VAL A 47 4.88 3.78 7.33
N HIS A 48 4.06 4.25 6.39
CA HIS A 48 3.17 5.39 6.60
C HIS A 48 1.71 4.90 6.63
N VAL A 49 1.07 5.02 7.80
CA VAL A 49 -0.35 4.69 7.96
C VAL A 49 -1.18 5.94 7.65
N LEU A 50 -2.15 5.80 6.74
CA LEU A 50 -3.02 6.88 6.34
C LEU A 50 -4.43 6.65 6.90
N GLY A 51 -4.88 7.55 7.77
CA GLY A 51 -6.22 7.57 8.35
C GLY A 51 -7.03 8.81 7.97
N GLY A 52 -8.30 8.83 8.37
CA GLY A 52 -9.20 9.98 8.15
C GLY A 52 -9.33 10.37 6.68
N ALA A 53 -9.12 11.65 6.38
CA ALA A 53 -9.26 12.19 5.02
C ALA A 53 -8.04 11.90 4.10
N ALA A 54 -6.90 11.50 4.66
CA ALA A 54 -5.66 11.35 3.88
C ALA A 54 -5.75 10.28 2.77
N PRO A 55 -6.34 9.08 2.99
CA PRO A 55 -6.50 8.08 1.94
C PRO A 55 -7.29 8.58 0.73
N ALA A 56 -8.31 9.42 0.94
CA ALA A 56 -9.10 9.98 -0.17
C ALA A 56 -8.23 10.90 -1.05
N ARG A 57 -7.43 11.77 -0.41
CA ARG A 57 -6.50 12.67 -1.11
C ARG A 57 -5.45 11.90 -1.91
N VAL A 58 -4.85 10.85 -1.32
CA VAL A 58 -3.85 10.02 -2.01
C VAL A 58 -4.46 9.25 -3.18
N ARG A 59 -5.68 8.72 -3.01
CA ARG A 59 -6.40 8.04 -4.11
C ARG A 59 -6.70 8.98 -5.28
N ALA A 60 -7.11 10.21 -5.01
CA ALA A 60 -7.34 11.22 -6.04
C ALA A 60 -6.02 11.53 -6.77
N ALA A 61 -4.97 11.88 -6.02
CA ALA A 61 -3.66 12.21 -6.61
C ALA A 61 -3.07 11.05 -7.44
N TYR A 62 -3.26 9.80 -6.99
CA TYR A 62 -2.83 8.62 -7.74
C TYR A 62 -3.58 8.48 -9.07
N ARG A 63 -4.90 8.67 -9.07
CA ARG A 63 -5.72 8.64 -10.29
C ARG A 63 -5.24 9.67 -11.29
N ASP A 64 -5.06 10.93 -10.86
CA ASP A 64 -4.61 12.01 -11.73
C ASP A 64 -3.21 11.73 -12.29
N ALA A 65 -2.32 11.14 -11.48
CA ALA A 65 -0.98 10.77 -11.93
C ALA A 65 -1.00 9.65 -12.98
N VAL A 66 -1.87 8.66 -12.83
CA VAL A 66 -2.06 7.59 -13.81
C VAL A 66 -2.62 8.14 -15.12
N GLU A 67 -3.59 9.06 -15.06
CA GLU A 67 -4.17 9.70 -16.24
C GLU A 67 -3.12 10.51 -17.01
N ARG A 68 -2.32 11.35 -16.32
CA ARG A 68 -1.21 12.08 -16.94
C ARG A 68 -0.16 11.17 -17.56
N GLN A 69 0.18 10.06 -16.88
CA GLN A 69 1.10 9.05 -17.41
C GLN A 69 0.53 8.44 -18.70
N ALA A 70 -0.75 8.10 -18.74
CA ALA A 70 -1.41 7.53 -19.91
C ALA A 70 -1.43 8.51 -21.08
N GLU A 71 -1.72 9.79 -20.85
CA GLU A 71 -1.63 10.85 -21.86
C GLU A 71 -0.23 10.97 -22.45
N ARG A 72 0.80 10.98 -21.59
CA ARG A 72 2.21 11.02 -22.03
C ARG A 72 2.57 9.84 -22.92
N LEU A 73 2.12 8.63 -22.57
CA LEU A 73 2.40 7.42 -23.35
C LEU A 73 1.62 7.37 -24.67
N ARG A 74 0.47 8.04 -24.74
CA ARG A 74 -0.34 8.18 -25.96
C ARG A 74 0.13 9.32 -26.86
N ALA A 75 0.90 10.27 -26.32
CA ALA A 75 1.46 11.34 -27.12
C ALA A 75 2.40 10.74 -28.18
N PRO A 76 2.29 11.16 -29.46
CA PRO A 76 3.17 10.67 -30.50
C PRO A 76 4.62 10.97 -30.11
N LEU A 77 5.50 9.97 -30.27
CA LEU A 77 6.94 10.16 -30.09
C LEU A 77 7.37 11.31 -31.02
N ARG A 78 7.66 12.47 -30.45
CA ARG A 78 8.35 13.52 -31.20
C ARG A 78 9.76 12.99 -31.43
N CYS A 79 10.06 12.58 -32.65
CA CYS A 79 11.45 12.46 -33.06
C CYS A 79 12.07 13.84 -32.85
N LEU A 80 12.96 13.96 -31.87
CA LEU A 80 13.82 15.13 -31.76
C LEU A 80 14.72 15.16 -33.01
N PRO A 81 14.98 16.36 -33.57
CA PRO A 81 15.78 16.52 -34.78
C PRO A 81 17.19 15.93 -34.64
#